data_AF-A0A5N5XD78-F1
#
_entry.id   AF-A0A5N5XD78-F1
#
_cell.length_a   1.000
_cell.length_b   1.000
_cell.length_c   1.000
_cell.angle_alpha   90.00
_cell.angle_beta   90.00
_cell.angle_gamma   90.00
#
_symmetry.space_group_name_H-M   'P 1'
#
loop_
_entity.id
_entity.type
_entity.pdbx_description
1 polymer ?
#
loop_
_entity_poly.entity_id
_entity_poly.type
_entity_poly.pdbx_seq_one_letter_code
_entity_poly.pdbx_strand_id
1 'polypeptide(L)'
;MNSFIFLSKAGILATLVSAAASKSCSTESDFEVTFYGYADNSPPGAGIAYDCGRGYTAGGTGTYDDPLTFATAPGEFAKCEVIYLPYLEKYLRFEDECEQCISDYDDGKLHIDIWTGSTTSNGGSKLLSCEDSLTPSASQIVVTNPPSSLAVNSGSLFSSGTCHTSNTYSSASRSKSTYCSGSSSGSSGGTSCSSDNDCSDPWSCKSGVCA
;
A
#
# COMPACT_ATOMS: atom_id res chain seq x y z
N MET A 1 -48.79 51.19 13.21
CA MET A 1 -47.73 50.47 13.95
C MET A 1 -47.84 48.99 13.60
N ASN A 2 -46.70 48.42 13.18
CA ASN A 2 -46.48 47.11 12.59
C ASN A 2 -47.17 45.94 13.31
N SER A 3 -47.50 44.89 12.56
CA SER A 3 -46.91 43.58 12.88
C SER A 3 -46.93 42.65 11.66
N PHE A 4 -45.74 42.33 11.17
CA PHE A 4 -45.48 41.35 10.13
C PHE A 4 -45.51 39.94 10.74
N ILE A 5 -46.35 39.05 10.21
CA ILE A 5 -46.32 37.63 10.54
C ILE A 5 -45.28 36.98 9.61
N PHE A 6 -44.14 36.62 10.18
CA PHE A 6 -43.08 35.88 9.50
C PHE A 6 -43.51 34.43 9.25
N LEU A 7 -43.48 33.99 8.00
CA LEU A 7 -43.54 32.57 7.62
C LEU A 7 -42.23 31.89 8.03
N SER A 8 -42.29 30.99 9.01
CA SER A 8 -41.21 30.05 9.34
C SER A 8 -41.18 28.92 8.30
N LYS A 9 -40.31 29.04 7.30
CA LYS A 9 -39.90 27.91 6.47
C LYS A 9 -38.97 27.01 7.29
N ALA A 10 -39.49 25.90 7.79
CA ALA A 10 -38.67 24.82 8.31
C ALA A 10 -37.88 24.19 7.15
N GLY A 11 -36.61 24.54 7.03
CA GLY A 11 -35.67 23.91 6.11
C GLY A 11 -35.25 22.56 6.68
N ILE A 12 -35.66 21.47 6.03
CA ILE A 12 -35.13 20.13 6.30
C ILE A 12 -33.71 20.09 5.71
N LEU A 13 -32.68 20.20 6.55
CA LEU A 13 -31.31 19.85 6.18
C LEU A 13 -31.22 18.32 6.10
N ALA A 14 -31.26 17.77 4.89
CA ALA A 14 -30.87 16.39 4.67
C ALA A 14 -29.34 16.31 4.68
N THR A 15 -28.76 15.90 5.81
CA THR A 15 -27.34 15.54 5.87
C THR A 15 -27.12 14.26 5.07
N LEU A 16 -26.60 14.39 3.86
CA LEU A 16 -26.08 13.26 3.09
C LEU A 16 -24.80 12.76 3.78
N VAL A 17 -24.93 11.73 4.62
CA VAL A 17 -23.79 10.97 5.10
C VAL A 17 -23.35 10.08 3.95
N SER A 18 -22.37 10.55 3.16
CA SER A 18 -21.69 9.69 2.19
C SER A 18 -20.89 8.65 2.96
N ALA A 19 -21.40 7.43 3.05
CA ALA A 19 -20.61 6.29 3.49
C ALA A 19 -19.52 6.03 2.44
N ALA A 20 -18.27 6.39 2.74
CA ALA A 20 -17.14 5.94 1.95
C ALA A 20 -17.10 4.42 2.06
N ALA A 21 -17.39 3.72 0.96
CA ALA A 21 -17.22 2.28 0.91
C ALA A 21 -15.72 1.99 1.06
N SER A 22 -15.33 1.35 2.15
CA SER A 22 -13.98 0.82 2.31
C SER A 22 -13.71 -0.13 1.14
N LYS A 23 -12.70 0.17 0.30
CA LYS A 23 -12.27 -0.76 -0.75
C LYS A 23 -11.92 -2.09 -0.07
N SER A 24 -12.36 -3.21 -0.62
CA SER A 24 -12.02 -4.53 -0.06
C SER A 24 -10.61 -4.94 -0.46
N CYS A 25 -9.94 -5.73 0.37
CA CYS A 25 -8.67 -6.35 0.02
C CYS A 25 -8.74 -7.07 -1.34
N SER A 26 -7.75 -6.83 -2.20
CA SER A 26 -7.62 -7.48 -3.50
C SER A 26 -6.16 -7.79 -3.81
N THR A 27 -5.95 -8.59 -4.86
CA THR A 27 -4.64 -8.81 -5.46
C THR A 27 -4.70 -8.38 -6.91
N GLU A 28 -3.80 -7.50 -7.31
CA GLU A 28 -3.62 -7.05 -8.69
C GLU A 28 -2.31 -7.65 -9.23
N SER A 29 -2.28 -8.02 -10.50
CA SER A 29 -1.12 -8.67 -11.13
C SER A 29 -0.42 -7.75 -12.13
N ASP A 30 0.71 -8.23 -12.65
CA ASP A 30 1.41 -7.65 -13.80
C ASP A 30 2.14 -6.33 -13.50
N PHE A 31 2.51 -6.13 -12.24
CA PHE A 31 3.39 -5.04 -11.84
C PHE A 31 4.84 -5.36 -12.24
N GLU A 32 5.43 -4.48 -13.03
CA GLU A 32 6.87 -4.30 -13.06
C GLU A 32 7.31 -3.72 -11.71
N VAL A 33 8.40 -4.26 -11.16
CA VAL A 33 8.93 -3.83 -9.87
C VAL A 33 10.40 -3.50 -10.06
N THR A 34 10.75 -2.26 -9.81
CA THR A 34 12.13 -1.77 -9.80
C THR A 34 12.45 -1.18 -8.42
N PHE A 35 13.69 -0.72 -8.27
CA PHE A 35 14.19 -0.14 -7.03
C PHE A 35 14.99 1.11 -7.35
N TYR A 36 14.88 2.09 -6.46
CA TYR A 36 15.60 3.36 -6.51
C TYR A 36 16.10 3.71 -5.12
N GLY A 37 16.97 4.70 -5.03
CA GLY A 37 17.49 5.15 -3.76
C GLY A 37 18.11 6.53 -3.85
N TYR A 38 18.93 6.87 -2.86
CA TYR A 38 19.49 8.22 -2.77
C TYR A 38 20.28 8.61 -4.03
N ALA A 39 21.01 7.67 -4.64
CA ALA A 39 21.95 7.94 -5.73
C ALA A 39 21.28 8.41 -7.02
N ASP A 40 20.13 7.82 -7.35
CA ASP A 40 19.42 7.94 -8.62
C ASP A 40 18.04 8.61 -8.48
N ASN A 41 17.57 8.85 -7.25
CA ASN A 41 16.48 9.79 -7.01
C ASN A 41 16.80 11.16 -7.65
N SER A 42 15.78 11.89 -8.08
CA SER A 42 15.91 13.09 -8.92
C SER A 42 15.26 14.33 -8.27
N PRO A 43 16.06 15.28 -7.71
CA PRO A 43 17.52 15.26 -7.57
C PRO A 43 18.02 14.25 -6.52
N PRO A 44 19.30 13.84 -6.55
CA PRO A 44 19.84 12.86 -5.60
C PRO A 44 19.61 13.27 -4.14
N GLY A 45 19.00 12.37 -3.38
CA GLY A 45 18.46 12.70 -2.08
C GLY A 45 17.42 11.70 -1.59
N ALA A 46 16.94 11.92 -0.37
CA ALA A 46 15.81 11.18 0.18
C ALA A 46 14.48 11.91 0.01
N GLY A 47 14.42 12.98 -0.79
CA GLY A 47 13.19 13.75 -0.99
C GLY A 47 12.14 12.93 -1.73
N ILE A 48 10.86 13.13 -1.40
CA ILE A 48 9.72 12.47 -2.04
C ILE A 48 8.62 13.48 -2.38
N ALA A 49 7.75 13.15 -3.34
CA ALA A 49 6.67 14.04 -3.79
C ALA A 49 5.62 14.38 -2.71
N TYR A 50 5.34 13.46 -1.78
CA TYR A 50 4.20 13.54 -0.88
C TYR A 50 4.57 13.39 0.59
N ASP A 51 4.07 14.30 1.45
CA ASP A 51 4.07 14.10 2.89
C ASP A 51 2.83 13.33 3.34
N CYS A 52 3.06 12.09 3.77
CA CYS A 52 2.06 11.20 4.35
C CYS A 52 2.22 11.04 5.87
N GLY A 53 2.83 12.04 6.54
CA GLY A 53 3.00 12.08 7.99
C GLY A 53 4.41 11.80 8.49
N ARG A 54 5.41 11.72 7.58
CA ARG A 54 6.84 11.54 7.92
C ARG A 54 7.78 12.62 7.37
N GLY A 55 7.24 13.66 6.75
CA GLY A 55 7.98 14.86 6.37
C GLY A 55 8.86 14.69 5.13
N TYR A 56 8.24 14.65 3.94
CA TYR A 56 8.86 14.70 2.60
C TYR A 56 10.19 13.93 2.45
N THR A 57 10.33 12.83 3.19
CA THR A 57 11.55 12.02 3.21
C THR A 57 11.15 10.56 3.04
N ALA A 58 11.76 9.89 2.07
CA ALA A 58 11.60 8.47 1.83
C ALA A 58 12.04 7.64 3.05
N GLY A 59 11.58 6.40 3.14
CA GLY A 59 12.08 5.45 4.12
C GLY A 59 11.01 4.48 4.58
N GLY A 60 11.09 4.11 5.86
CA GLY A 60 10.22 3.13 6.49
C GLY A 60 10.81 1.72 6.49
N THR A 61 10.30 0.92 7.41
CA THR A 61 10.76 -0.44 7.67
C THR A 61 10.02 -1.49 6.84
N GLY A 62 8.83 -1.13 6.33
CA GLY A 62 7.94 -2.03 5.59
C GLY A 62 6.90 -2.72 6.48
N THR A 63 6.73 -2.25 7.73
CA THR A 63 5.61 -2.66 8.59
C THR A 63 4.34 -1.89 8.23
N TYR A 64 3.16 -2.31 8.69
CA TYR A 64 1.92 -1.59 8.39
C TYR A 64 1.91 -0.16 8.93
N ASP A 65 2.44 0.05 10.14
CA ASP A 65 2.48 1.36 10.79
C ASP A 65 3.64 2.24 10.28
N ASP A 66 4.66 1.62 9.68
CA ASP A 66 5.78 2.30 9.03
C ASP A 66 6.09 1.67 7.66
N PRO A 67 5.22 1.88 6.66
CA PRO A 67 5.40 1.30 5.33
C PRO A 67 6.64 1.85 4.64
N LEU A 68 7.23 1.03 3.77
CA LEU A 68 8.35 1.46 2.93
C LEU A 68 7.85 2.38 1.81
N THR A 69 8.56 3.48 1.54
CA THR A 69 8.25 4.36 0.40
C THR A 69 8.30 3.59 -0.91
N PHE A 70 7.32 3.84 -1.77
CA PHE A 70 7.44 3.53 -3.20
C PHE A 70 6.97 4.70 -4.05
N ALA A 71 7.48 4.73 -5.27
CA ALA A 71 7.12 5.63 -6.35
C ALA A 71 6.30 4.89 -7.42
N THR A 72 5.40 5.61 -8.09
CA THR A 72 4.56 5.10 -9.18
C THR A 72 4.04 6.27 -10.02
N ALA A 73 3.22 6.02 -11.04
CA ALA A 73 2.53 7.10 -11.76
C ALA A 73 1.37 7.70 -10.95
N PRO A 74 1.16 9.04 -10.95
CA PRO A 74 -0.05 9.64 -10.40
C PRO A 74 -1.32 9.05 -11.03
N GLY A 75 -2.22 8.53 -10.19
CA GLY A 75 -3.49 7.93 -10.63
C GLY A 75 -3.48 6.42 -10.75
N GLU A 76 -2.30 5.77 -10.76
CA GLU A 76 -2.18 4.32 -10.64
C GLU A 76 -2.57 3.85 -9.23
N PHE A 77 -2.12 4.58 -8.20
CA PHE A 77 -2.59 4.47 -6.81
C PHE A 77 -3.03 5.83 -6.25
N ALA A 78 -3.86 5.81 -5.20
CA ALA A 78 -4.20 7.03 -4.49
C ALA A 78 -3.02 7.52 -3.65
N LYS A 79 -2.81 8.84 -3.60
CA LYS A 79 -1.77 9.45 -2.75
C LYS A 79 -1.84 8.90 -1.31
N CYS A 80 -0.69 8.52 -0.76
CA CYS A 80 -0.54 7.91 0.57
C CYS A 80 -1.23 6.53 0.74
N GLU A 81 -1.69 5.90 -0.33
CA GLU A 81 -2.27 4.55 -0.27
C GLU A 81 -1.23 3.54 0.21
N VAL A 82 -1.66 2.67 1.12
CA VAL A 82 -0.85 1.56 1.63
C VAL A 82 -1.22 0.29 0.88
N ILE A 83 -0.22 -0.35 0.30
CA ILE A 83 -0.30 -1.65 -0.36
C ILE A 83 0.61 -2.64 0.36
N TYR A 84 0.50 -3.91 0.03
CA TYR A 84 1.45 -4.92 0.46
C TYR A 84 2.06 -5.61 -0.76
N LEU A 85 3.38 -5.74 -0.76
CA LEU A 85 4.14 -6.39 -1.81
C LEU A 85 4.65 -7.73 -1.30
N PRO A 86 4.03 -8.86 -1.70
CA PRO A 86 4.47 -10.18 -1.28
C PRO A 86 5.91 -10.51 -1.66
N TYR A 87 6.42 -9.95 -2.76
CA TYR A 87 7.81 -10.14 -3.19
C TYR A 87 8.83 -9.70 -2.13
N LEU A 88 8.49 -8.74 -1.27
CA LEU A 88 9.36 -8.29 -0.18
C LEU A 88 8.84 -8.66 1.21
N GLU A 89 7.62 -9.18 1.29
CA GLU A 89 6.84 -9.24 2.54
C GLU A 89 6.86 -7.89 3.29
N LYS A 90 6.52 -6.82 2.58
CA LYS A 90 6.50 -5.46 3.13
C LYS A 90 5.22 -4.73 2.73
N TYR A 91 4.75 -3.88 3.64
CA TYR A 91 3.81 -2.82 3.30
C TYR A 91 4.56 -1.65 2.66
N LEU A 92 3.98 -1.10 1.59
CA LEU A 92 4.51 0.05 0.88
C LEU A 92 3.50 1.20 0.94
N ARG A 93 3.96 2.46 0.92
CA ARG A 93 3.10 3.63 0.85
C ARG A 93 3.47 4.53 -0.33
N PHE A 94 2.47 4.90 -1.13
CA PHE A 94 2.67 5.71 -2.32
C PHE A 94 2.98 7.15 -1.90
N GLU A 95 4.24 7.52 -2.09
CA GLU A 95 4.81 8.72 -1.49
C GLU A 95 5.63 9.55 -2.45
N ASP A 96 6.02 8.97 -3.58
CA ASP A 96 6.92 9.58 -4.53
C ASP A 96 6.49 9.28 -5.96
N GLU A 97 7.05 9.98 -6.94
CA GLU A 97 6.70 9.80 -8.35
C GLU A 97 7.95 9.37 -9.13
N CYS A 98 7.77 8.52 -10.15
CA CYS A 98 8.86 8.06 -11.03
C CYS A 98 8.51 8.32 -12.49
N GLU A 99 9.41 8.99 -13.21
CA GLU A 99 9.24 9.39 -14.62
C GLU A 99 8.98 8.17 -15.53
N GLN A 100 9.76 7.10 -15.34
CA GLN A 100 9.58 5.87 -16.13
C GLN A 100 8.22 5.22 -15.85
N CYS A 101 7.77 5.19 -14.60
CA CYS A 101 6.47 4.67 -14.23
C CYS A 101 5.33 5.48 -14.86
N ILE A 102 5.47 6.80 -14.94
CA ILE A 102 4.49 7.68 -15.62
C ILE A 102 4.36 7.30 -17.09
N SER A 103 5.49 7.18 -17.80
CA SER A 103 5.48 6.77 -19.21
C SER A 103 4.91 5.37 -19.39
N ASP A 104 5.26 4.42 -18.51
CA ASP A 104 4.76 3.05 -18.56
C ASP A 104 3.24 2.99 -18.30
N TYR A 105 2.73 3.80 -17.36
CA TYR A 105 1.30 3.87 -17.05
C TYR A 105 0.49 4.51 -18.18
N ASP A 106 1.02 5.55 -18.84
CA ASP A 106 0.41 6.12 -20.05
C ASP A 106 0.31 5.09 -21.19
N ASP A 107 1.24 4.12 -21.23
CA ASP A 107 1.24 2.98 -22.15
C ASP A 107 0.44 1.76 -21.63
N GLY A 108 -0.21 1.88 -20.46
CA GLY A 108 -1.06 0.84 -19.88
C GLY A 108 -0.31 -0.27 -19.14
N LYS A 109 0.95 -0.05 -18.74
CA LYS A 109 1.73 -0.96 -17.90
C LYS A 109 1.73 -0.49 -16.45
N LEU A 110 1.70 -1.44 -15.53
CA LEU A 110 1.77 -1.17 -14.10
C LEU A 110 3.21 -1.25 -13.63
N HIS A 111 3.69 -0.24 -12.92
CA HIS A 111 5.10 -0.12 -12.56
C HIS A 111 5.26 0.62 -11.22
N ILE A 112 5.79 -0.08 -10.22
CA ILE A 112 6.21 0.51 -8.94
C ILE A 112 7.73 0.48 -8.80
N ASP A 113 8.28 1.52 -8.20
CA ASP A 113 9.71 1.68 -7.94
C ASP A 113 9.94 1.89 -6.43
N ILE A 114 10.79 1.08 -5.81
CA ILE A 114 10.81 0.91 -4.34
C ILE A 114 12.07 1.50 -3.72
N TRP A 115 11.88 2.37 -2.73
CA TRP A 115 12.99 3.02 -2.03
C TRP A 115 13.92 2.00 -1.36
N THR A 116 15.21 2.13 -1.62
CA THR A 116 16.28 1.25 -1.15
C THR A 116 17.42 2.04 -0.53
N GLY A 117 17.82 1.63 0.68
CA GLY A 117 19.02 2.17 1.34
C GLY A 117 18.76 3.34 2.28
N SER A 118 19.81 4.16 2.47
CA SER A 118 19.86 5.18 3.52
C SER A 118 19.31 6.52 3.06
N THR A 119 18.61 7.23 3.96
CA THR A 119 18.15 8.60 3.73
C THR A 119 19.26 9.66 3.89
N THR A 120 20.43 9.26 4.38
CA THR A 120 21.54 10.17 4.71
C THR A 120 22.84 9.84 3.96
N SER A 121 22.84 8.79 3.13
CA SER A 121 24.03 8.34 2.42
C SER A 121 23.69 7.94 1.00
N ASN A 122 24.43 8.49 0.05
CA ASN A 122 24.24 8.26 -1.38
C ASN A 122 24.35 6.77 -1.79
N GLY A 123 25.23 5.99 -1.16
CA GLY A 123 25.41 4.57 -1.50
C GLY A 123 26.14 4.31 -2.83
N GLY A 124 26.07 5.25 -3.78
CA GLY A 124 26.80 5.24 -5.04
C GLY A 124 26.54 3.98 -5.86
N SER A 125 27.54 3.54 -6.61
CA SER A 125 27.43 2.37 -7.50
C SER A 125 27.04 1.07 -6.79
N LYS A 126 27.34 0.92 -5.49
CA LYS A 126 26.93 -0.27 -4.72
C LYS A 126 25.42 -0.32 -4.50
N LEU A 127 24.80 0.85 -4.32
CA LEU A 127 23.35 0.96 -4.20
C LEU A 127 22.71 0.67 -5.56
N LEU A 128 23.21 1.28 -6.63
CA LEU A 128 22.74 1.03 -8.01
C LEU A 128 22.80 -0.46 -8.38
N SER A 129 23.92 -1.13 -8.11
CA SER A 129 24.02 -2.59 -8.35
C SER A 129 23.11 -3.42 -7.45
N CYS A 130 22.72 -2.89 -6.28
CA CYS A 130 21.76 -3.57 -5.42
C CYS A 130 20.35 -3.46 -5.96
N GLU A 131 19.95 -2.28 -6.45
CA GLU A 131 18.67 -2.03 -7.11
C GLU A 131 18.47 -2.98 -8.29
N ASP A 132 19.50 -3.11 -9.16
CA ASP A 132 19.52 -4.08 -10.26
C ASP A 132 19.35 -5.53 -9.76
N SER A 133 19.99 -5.87 -8.63
CA SER A 133 19.96 -7.24 -8.09
C SER A 133 18.65 -7.59 -7.38
N LEU A 134 17.92 -6.60 -6.89
CA LEU A 134 16.62 -6.76 -6.24
C LEU A 134 15.48 -6.83 -7.25
N THR A 135 15.64 -6.16 -8.40
CA THR A 135 14.67 -6.13 -9.50
C THR A 135 14.35 -7.55 -10.02
N PRO A 136 13.13 -8.06 -9.81
CA PRO A 136 12.75 -9.38 -10.32
C PRO A 136 12.57 -9.36 -11.84
N SER A 137 12.95 -10.45 -12.51
CA SER A 137 12.75 -10.59 -13.96
C SER A 137 11.30 -10.85 -14.38
N ALA A 138 10.45 -11.27 -13.45
CA ALA A 138 9.04 -11.57 -13.69
C ALA A 138 8.16 -10.51 -13.05
N SER A 139 6.97 -10.28 -13.62
CA SER A 139 5.98 -9.39 -13.03
C SER A 139 5.49 -9.91 -11.68
N GLN A 140 5.22 -9.00 -10.75
CA GLN A 140 4.78 -9.31 -9.40
C GLN A 140 3.28 -9.10 -9.24
N ILE A 141 2.75 -9.52 -8.08
CA ILE A 141 1.43 -9.09 -7.63
C ILE A 141 1.59 -8.03 -6.54
N VAL A 142 0.57 -7.18 -6.42
CA VAL A 142 0.39 -6.25 -5.30
C VAL A 142 -0.92 -6.59 -4.60
N VAL A 143 -0.93 -6.53 -3.27
CA VAL A 143 -2.15 -6.64 -2.47
C VAL A 143 -2.63 -5.23 -2.14
N THR A 144 -3.80 -4.85 -2.66
CA THR A 144 -4.43 -3.55 -2.39
C THR A 144 -5.39 -3.67 -1.22
N ASN A 145 -5.51 -2.59 -0.43
CA ASN A 145 -6.22 -2.58 0.86
C ASN A 145 -5.91 -3.83 1.72
N PRO A 146 -4.62 -4.11 2.00
CA PRO A 146 -4.23 -5.30 2.75
C PRO A 146 -4.68 -5.21 4.21
N PRO A 147 -4.93 -6.35 4.90
CA PRO A 147 -5.02 -6.33 6.36
C PRO A 147 -3.66 -5.95 6.95
N SER A 148 -3.64 -5.43 8.18
CA SER A 148 -2.40 -5.05 8.89
C SER A 148 -1.63 -6.21 9.52
N SER A 149 -2.16 -7.44 9.39
CA SER A 149 -1.64 -8.66 10.04
C SER A 149 -0.85 -9.60 9.13
N LEU A 150 -0.51 -9.17 7.91
CA LEU A 150 0.32 -9.99 7.01
C LEU A 150 1.72 -10.16 7.59
N ALA A 151 2.41 -11.23 7.16
CA ALA A 151 3.80 -11.44 7.52
C ALA A 151 4.65 -10.24 7.07
N VAL A 152 5.64 -9.87 7.87
CA VAL A 152 6.53 -8.74 7.55
C VAL A 152 7.97 -9.17 7.67
N ASN A 153 8.74 -8.93 6.62
CA ASN A 153 10.20 -8.87 6.68
C ASN A 153 10.63 -7.41 6.80
N SER A 154 10.99 -6.95 7.99
CA SER A 154 11.50 -5.59 8.22
C SER A 154 13.01 -5.44 7.96
N GLY A 155 13.67 -6.46 7.42
CA GLY A 155 15.08 -6.41 7.05
C GLY A 155 15.37 -5.34 6.00
N SER A 156 16.54 -4.71 6.11
CA SER A 156 16.99 -3.71 5.13
C SER A 156 17.26 -4.37 3.77
N LEU A 157 16.95 -3.68 2.68
CA LEU A 157 17.29 -4.11 1.32
C LEU A 157 18.75 -3.78 0.97
N PHE A 158 19.24 -2.64 1.46
CA PHE A 158 20.63 -2.22 1.37
C PHE A 158 21.06 -1.55 2.66
N SER A 159 22.19 -1.97 3.23
CA SER A 159 22.75 -1.36 4.44
C SER A 159 24.26 -1.53 4.48
N SER A 160 24.97 -0.51 4.96
CA SER A 160 26.44 -0.53 5.12
C SER A 160 27.22 -0.95 3.85
N GLY A 161 26.67 -0.66 2.66
CA GLY A 161 27.30 -1.05 1.38
C GLY A 161 27.06 -2.51 0.97
N THR A 162 26.16 -3.21 1.64
CA THR A 162 25.77 -4.59 1.37
C THR A 162 24.34 -4.64 0.87
N CYS A 163 24.13 -5.37 -0.23
CA CYS A 163 22.82 -5.70 -0.75
C CYS A 163 22.28 -6.97 -0.09
N HIS A 164 21.01 -6.97 0.30
CA HIS A 164 20.35 -8.07 1.00
C HIS A 164 19.27 -8.73 0.13
N THR A 165 19.68 -9.35 -0.97
CA THR A 165 18.77 -10.09 -1.86
C THR A 165 18.09 -11.29 -1.19
N SER A 166 18.56 -11.72 -0.02
CA SER A 166 17.87 -12.71 0.82
C SER A 166 16.57 -12.20 1.43
N ASN A 167 16.30 -10.89 1.37
CA ASN A 167 15.06 -10.27 1.83
C ASN A 167 14.02 -10.15 0.71
N THR A 168 14.06 -11.05 -0.27
CA THR A 168 13.07 -11.17 -1.35
C THR A 168 12.48 -12.57 -1.40
N TYR A 169 11.27 -12.67 -1.95
CA TYR A 169 10.40 -13.85 -1.91
C TYR A 169 9.83 -14.12 -3.30
N SER A 170 10.68 -14.52 -4.25
CA SER A 170 10.27 -14.82 -5.64
C SER A 170 9.24 -15.95 -5.79
N SER A 171 9.04 -16.76 -4.75
CA SER A 171 8.05 -17.83 -4.69
C SER A 171 6.80 -17.48 -3.86
N ALA A 172 6.64 -16.19 -3.49
CA ALA A 172 5.45 -15.74 -2.78
C ALA A 172 4.17 -16.13 -3.54
N SER A 173 3.14 -16.52 -2.78
CA SER A 173 1.84 -16.87 -3.36
C SER A 173 1.29 -15.72 -4.21
N ARG A 174 0.60 -16.05 -5.29
CA ARG A 174 -0.17 -15.06 -6.09
C ARG A 174 -1.67 -15.07 -5.77
N SER A 175 -2.10 -15.90 -4.82
CA SER A 175 -3.53 -16.09 -4.55
C SER A 175 -4.08 -15.03 -3.60
N LYS A 176 -5.19 -14.39 -4.00
CA LYS A 176 -6.00 -13.51 -3.14
C LYS A 176 -6.34 -14.15 -1.79
N SER A 177 -6.66 -15.44 -1.77
CA SER A 177 -7.01 -16.14 -0.53
C SER A 177 -5.83 -16.31 0.42
N THR A 178 -4.59 -16.02 -0.01
CA THR A 178 -3.42 -16.04 0.89
C THR A 178 -3.33 -14.75 1.70
N TYR A 179 -3.65 -13.61 1.09
CA TYR A 179 -3.44 -12.29 1.70
C TYR A 179 -4.73 -11.62 2.16
N CYS A 180 -5.87 -12.00 1.60
CA CYS A 180 -7.17 -11.42 1.92
C CYS A 180 -8.07 -12.37 2.72
N SER A 181 -7.55 -13.49 3.22
CA SER A 181 -8.32 -14.52 3.96
C SER A 181 -8.76 -14.12 5.37
N GLY A 182 -8.30 -12.97 5.88
CA GLY A 182 -8.88 -12.29 7.04
C GLY A 182 -9.50 -10.93 6.70
N SER A 183 -9.45 -10.54 5.43
CA SER A 183 -10.05 -9.32 4.88
C SER A 183 -11.30 -9.65 4.07
N SER A 184 -11.96 -10.78 4.40
CA SER A 184 -13.35 -10.99 4.02
C SER A 184 -14.09 -9.72 4.41
N SER A 185 -14.38 -8.90 3.39
CA SER A 185 -15.67 -8.27 3.18
C SER A 185 -16.66 -8.91 4.13
N GLY A 186 -17.06 -8.15 5.15
CA GLY A 186 -17.53 -8.71 6.41
C GLY A 186 -18.36 -9.96 6.24
N SER A 187 -17.99 -11.03 6.94
CA SER A 187 -18.68 -12.31 6.93
C SER A 187 -20.15 -12.07 7.20
N SER A 188 -20.94 -12.03 6.12
CA SER A 188 -22.38 -11.96 6.18
C SER A 188 -22.91 -13.28 6.73
N GLY A 189 -24.12 -13.24 7.29
CA GLY A 189 -24.75 -14.41 7.88
C GLY A 189 -24.66 -15.62 6.94
N GLY A 190 -24.17 -16.76 7.46
CA GLY A 190 -23.95 -18.00 6.70
C GLY A 190 -22.49 -18.32 6.33
N THR A 191 -21.52 -17.46 6.66
CA THR A 191 -20.09 -17.72 6.42
C THR A 191 -19.49 -18.62 7.50
N SER A 192 -18.57 -19.52 7.17
CA SER A 192 -17.91 -20.36 8.17
C SER A 192 -17.03 -19.56 9.14
N CYS A 193 -17.00 -19.94 10.42
CA CYS A 193 -16.21 -19.29 11.47
C CYS A 193 -15.63 -20.32 12.46
N SER A 194 -14.58 -19.94 13.19
CA SER A 194 -14.04 -20.68 14.33
C SER A 194 -14.17 -19.89 15.65
N SER A 195 -14.34 -18.57 15.56
CA SER A 195 -14.52 -17.65 16.68
C SER A 195 -15.37 -16.43 16.27
N ASP A 196 -15.89 -15.68 17.25
CA ASP A 196 -16.69 -14.48 16.98
C ASP A 196 -15.93 -13.41 16.19
N ASN A 197 -14.59 -13.39 16.28
CA ASN A 197 -13.74 -12.46 15.52
C ASN A 197 -13.71 -12.76 14.01
N ASP A 198 -14.20 -13.93 13.59
CA ASP A 198 -14.34 -14.29 12.17
C ASP A 198 -15.66 -13.75 11.58
N CYS A 199 -16.54 -13.22 12.42
CA CYS A 199 -17.84 -12.69 12.07
C CYS A 199 -17.84 -11.17 12.14
N SER A 200 -18.53 -10.54 11.20
CA SER A 200 -18.73 -9.09 11.25
C SER A 200 -20.03 -8.77 11.96
N ASP A 201 -20.05 -7.68 12.74
CA ASP A 201 -21.26 -7.21 13.40
C ASP A 201 -22.43 -7.10 12.41
N PRO A 202 -23.64 -7.59 12.76
CA PRO A 202 -24.07 -8.04 14.09
C PRO A 202 -23.90 -9.56 14.35
N TRP A 203 -23.16 -10.28 13.52
CA TRP A 203 -23.11 -11.75 13.52
C TRP A 203 -22.11 -12.30 14.54
N SER A 204 -22.45 -13.44 15.12
CA SER A 204 -21.59 -14.17 16.07
C SER A 204 -21.30 -15.57 15.55
N CYS A 205 -20.19 -16.17 15.96
CA CYS A 205 -19.83 -17.50 15.53
C CYS A 205 -20.65 -18.56 16.27
N LYS A 206 -21.64 -19.13 15.59
CA LYS A 206 -22.53 -20.16 16.12
C LYS A 206 -22.37 -21.44 15.32
N SER A 207 -21.91 -22.50 15.99
CA SER A 207 -21.76 -23.84 15.38
C SER A 207 -20.91 -23.84 14.11
N GLY A 208 -19.86 -23.02 14.08
CA GLY A 208 -18.95 -22.92 12.96
C GLY A 208 -19.44 -22.05 11.81
N VAL A 209 -20.51 -21.26 12.01
CA VAL A 209 -21.08 -20.34 11.02
C VAL A 209 -21.44 -19.00 11.66
N CYS A 210 -21.20 -17.87 10.99
CA CYS A 210 -21.63 -16.55 11.42
C CYS A 210 -23.15 -16.44 11.33
N ALA A 211 -23.81 -16.26 12.47
CA ALA A 211 -25.27 -16.21 12.62
C ALA A 211 -25.71 -15.34 13.81
#